data_AF-A0A836VIF8-F1
#
_entry.id   AF-A0A836VIF8-F1
#
_cell.length_a   1.000
_cell.length_b   1.000
_cell.length_c   1.000
_cell.angle_alpha   90.00
_cell.angle_beta   90.00
_cell.angle_gamma   90.00
#
_symmetry.space_group_name_H-M   'P 1'
#
loop_
_entity.id
_entity.type
_entity.pdbx_description
1 polymer ?
#
loop_
_entity_poly.entity_id
_entity_poly.type
_entity_poly.pdbx_seq_one_letter_code
_entity_poly.pdbx_strand_id
1 'polypeptide(L)'
;MVRFSDTVRDEPAGIECAMAFSQFDRVPNHYGGPIIENIKEFREANGKRSLVPTQLRIGDLEVLVPRHFGFCFGVERAIHIAFTALEEHPDKRVNVLSEIIHNPLVNDDLRQRQVRFIYDREGRRQVAESEISDDDVVLIPAFGTTLEIEQSLSRSGIDVDSQDYRDRYDTTCPFVSKVWDRGEELGKAGYTIVIHGKFSHEETQATQSRTRMHTKTLVVLGAEEARRVGDYIEGKASLEEFSQDFSGKWSAGFDPEKDLRRVAVVNQTTMLAEETREVAGIIRNALIARYGDANIEHHFADTSDTLCYATNWNQNAT
;
A
#
# COMPACT_ATOMS: atom_id res chain seq x y z
N MET A 1 15.37 43.18 -7.54
CA MET A 1 14.25 43.86 -6.88
C MET A 1 12.97 43.34 -7.49
N VAL A 2 12.35 42.34 -6.86
CA VAL A 2 11.07 41.77 -7.32
C VAL A 2 10.21 41.61 -6.08
N ARG A 3 9.16 42.41 -5.99
CA ARG A 3 8.08 42.32 -4.99
C ARG A 3 6.94 41.56 -5.64
N PHE A 4 6.36 40.57 -4.97
CA PHE A 4 4.99 40.14 -5.25
C PHE A 4 4.28 39.72 -3.96
N SER A 5 2.98 39.95 -3.99
CA SER A 5 2.04 40.16 -2.90
C SER A 5 1.57 38.89 -2.20
N ASP A 6 1.49 38.97 -0.88
CA ASP A 6 0.86 37.99 0.00
C ASP A 6 -0.65 37.94 -0.21
N THR A 7 -1.20 36.73 -0.39
CA THR A 7 -2.51 36.31 0.17
C THR A 7 -2.79 34.86 -0.24
N VAL A 8 -2.51 33.91 0.66
CA VAL A 8 -3.18 32.61 0.66
C VAL A 8 -3.58 32.30 2.10
N ARG A 9 -4.87 32.03 2.27
CA ARG A 9 -5.57 31.78 3.54
C ARG A 9 -5.07 30.49 4.21
N ASP A 10 -5.03 30.53 5.54
CA ASP A 10 -4.72 29.41 6.42
C ASP A 10 -5.79 28.31 6.38
N GLU A 11 -5.35 27.05 6.46
CA GLU A 11 -6.13 25.87 6.86
C GLU A 11 -5.32 25.02 7.87
N PRO A 12 -5.99 24.18 8.68
CA PRO A 12 -5.77 24.13 10.12
C PRO A 12 -4.61 23.24 10.56
N ALA A 13 -4.03 23.64 11.68
CA ALA A 13 -3.00 22.91 12.40
C ALA A 13 -3.56 21.60 12.99
N GLY A 14 -2.82 20.50 12.82
CA GLY A 14 -2.95 19.35 13.70
C GLY A 14 -2.65 18.00 13.07
N ILE A 15 -1.37 17.71 12.80
CA ILE A 15 -0.73 16.39 13.03
C ILE A 15 0.75 16.68 13.31
N GLU A 16 1.28 16.22 14.44
CA GLU A 16 2.72 16.14 14.74
C GLU A 16 3.43 15.22 13.74
N CYS A 17 3.62 15.70 12.51
CA CYS A 17 4.26 14.96 11.43
C CYS A 17 5.78 15.19 11.41
N ALA A 18 6.30 16.19 12.15
CA ALA A 18 7.67 16.67 11.99
C ALA A 18 8.78 15.80 12.61
N MET A 19 8.46 14.88 13.52
CA MET A 19 9.48 14.12 14.28
C MET A 19 9.91 12.80 13.60
N ALA A 20 9.14 12.25 12.67
CA ALA A 20 9.43 10.94 12.06
C ALA A 20 10.35 11.01 10.82
N PHE A 21 10.56 12.19 10.23
CA PHE A 21 11.28 12.34 8.97
C PHE A 21 12.81 12.29 9.10
N SER A 22 13.40 12.68 10.24
CA SER A 22 14.85 12.90 10.34
C SER A 22 15.70 11.62 10.40
N GLN A 23 15.09 10.45 10.60
CA GLN A 23 15.84 9.19 10.77
C GLN A 23 16.10 8.46 9.44
N PHE A 24 15.40 8.82 8.36
CA PHE A 24 15.43 8.10 7.08
C PHE A 24 16.06 8.89 5.91
N ASP A 25 16.62 10.07 6.17
CA ASP A 25 17.43 10.86 5.22
C ASP A 25 18.75 10.17 4.78
N ARG A 26 18.88 8.86 5.03
CA ARG A 26 20.03 8.01 4.72
C ARG A 26 19.69 6.89 3.75
N VAL A 27 18.70 7.06 2.88
CA VAL A 27 18.67 6.25 1.64
C VAL A 27 20.04 6.43 0.97
N PRO A 28 20.73 5.35 0.55
CA PRO A 28 22.05 5.48 -0.05
C PRO A 28 22.06 6.60 -1.10
N ASN A 29 22.93 7.59 -0.89
CA ASN A 29 22.93 8.90 -1.57
C ASN A 29 22.92 8.81 -3.12
N HIS A 30 23.29 7.66 -3.69
CA HIS A 30 23.28 7.44 -5.13
C HIS A 30 21.87 7.30 -5.74
N TYR A 31 20.81 7.05 -4.95
CA TYR A 31 19.43 7.03 -5.46
C TYR A 31 18.81 8.43 -5.63
N GLY A 32 19.27 9.42 -4.84
CA GLY A 32 18.74 10.78 -4.82
C GLY A 32 19.20 11.62 -6.01
N GLY A 33 20.47 11.51 -6.41
CA GLY A 33 21.05 12.29 -7.51
C GLY A 33 21.20 13.79 -7.19
N PRO A 34 22.32 14.44 -7.56
CA PRO A 34 22.66 15.78 -7.07
C PRO A 34 21.68 16.88 -7.52
N ILE A 35 21.08 16.73 -8.71
CA ILE A 35 20.11 17.71 -9.23
C ILE A 35 18.82 17.70 -8.42
N ILE A 36 18.31 16.52 -8.07
CA ILE A 36 17.06 16.37 -7.33
C ILE A 36 17.23 16.85 -5.89
N GLU A 37 18.36 16.53 -5.25
CA GLU A 37 18.65 17.02 -3.90
C GLU A 37 18.73 18.55 -3.86
N ASN A 38 19.41 19.19 -4.83
CA ASN A 38 19.42 20.64 -4.94
C ASN A 38 18.01 21.24 -5.12
N ILE A 39 17.12 20.56 -5.85
CA ILE A 39 15.72 20.99 -6.01
C ILE A 39 14.97 20.85 -4.68
N LYS A 40 15.14 19.73 -3.96
CA LYS A 40 14.50 19.52 -2.65
C LYS A 40 14.95 20.59 -1.66
N GLU A 41 16.26 20.80 -1.49
CA GLU A 41 16.84 21.82 -0.61
C GLU A 41 16.33 23.23 -0.97
N PHE A 42 16.34 23.57 -2.26
CA PHE A 42 15.80 24.85 -2.74
C PHE A 42 14.34 25.04 -2.32
N ARG A 43 13.49 24.03 -2.49
CA ARG A 43 12.07 24.11 -2.13
C ARG A 43 11.86 24.16 -0.62
N GLU A 44 12.67 23.47 0.17
CA GLU A 44 12.60 23.55 1.63
C GLU A 44 12.92 24.95 2.14
N ALA A 45 13.92 25.60 1.55
CA ALA A 45 14.32 26.96 1.89
C ALA A 45 13.33 28.02 1.39
N ASN A 46 12.65 27.79 0.26
CA ASN A 46 11.91 28.84 -0.47
C ASN A 46 10.39 28.64 -0.55
N GLY A 47 9.82 27.58 0.03
CA GLY A 47 8.36 27.43 0.06
C GLY A 47 7.89 26.00 0.30
N LYS A 48 7.94 25.53 1.55
CA LYS A 48 7.44 24.20 1.96
C LYS A 48 5.97 23.95 1.58
N ARG A 49 5.16 25.01 1.39
CA ARG A 49 3.71 24.94 1.14
C ARG A 49 3.28 25.06 -0.33
N SER A 50 4.18 25.38 -1.26
CA SER A 50 3.77 25.55 -2.66
C SER A 50 3.66 24.20 -3.38
N LEU A 51 2.51 23.94 -4.00
CA LEU A 51 2.26 22.76 -4.84
C LEU A 51 2.67 22.95 -6.31
N VAL A 52 3.04 24.18 -6.72
CA VAL A 52 3.41 24.44 -8.11
C VAL A 52 4.72 23.71 -8.48
N PRO A 53 4.87 23.22 -9.72
CA PRO A 53 6.11 22.63 -10.19
C PRO A 53 7.31 23.58 -10.08
N THR A 54 8.49 23.05 -9.76
CA THR A 54 9.74 23.80 -9.89
C THR A 54 10.06 23.97 -11.37
N GLN A 55 10.32 25.20 -11.81
CA GLN A 55 10.73 25.49 -13.18
C GLN A 55 12.25 25.57 -13.24
N LEU A 56 12.86 24.75 -14.09
CA LEU A 56 14.30 24.80 -14.38
C LEU A 56 14.48 25.24 -15.83
N ARG A 57 15.36 26.21 -16.05
CA ARG A 57 15.64 26.74 -17.40
C ARG A 57 17.09 26.45 -17.78
N ILE A 58 17.27 25.73 -18.89
CA ILE A 58 18.57 25.34 -19.43
C ILE A 58 18.66 25.86 -20.86
N GLY A 59 19.19 27.09 -21.02
CA GLY A 59 19.11 27.82 -22.29
C GLY A 59 17.65 28.08 -22.68
N ASP A 60 17.25 27.53 -23.83
CA ASP A 60 15.88 27.62 -24.35
C ASP A 60 14.97 26.47 -23.88
N LEU A 61 15.50 25.48 -23.15
CA LEU A 61 14.72 24.37 -22.59
C LEU A 61 14.14 24.77 -21.22
N GLU A 62 12.85 24.54 -21.03
CA GLU A 62 12.17 24.59 -19.73
C GLU A 62 11.81 23.17 -19.27
N VAL A 63 12.21 22.83 -18.05
CA VAL A 63 11.88 21.56 -17.39
C VAL A 63 11.01 21.86 -16.18
N LEU A 64 9.80 21.30 -16.16
CA LEU A 64 8.88 21.38 -15.04
C LEU A 64 9.05 20.15 -14.16
N VAL A 65 9.49 20.35 -12.92
CA VAL A 65 9.66 19.26 -11.94
C VAL A 65 8.50 19.33 -10.94
N PRO A 66 7.65 18.30 -10.84
CA PRO A 66 6.52 18.28 -9.91
C PRO A 66 6.93 18.56 -8.46
N ARG A 67 5.99 19.01 -7.62
CA ARG A 67 6.26 19.17 -6.18
C ARG A 67 6.59 17.83 -5.52
N HIS A 68 5.80 16.81 -5.85
CA HIS A 68 5.89 15.47 -5.28
C HIS A 68 6.33 14.52 -6.39
N PHE A 69 7.47 13.87 -6.16
CA PHE A 69 8.06 12.88 -7.07
C PHE A 69 9.11 12.07 -6.30
N GLY A 70 9.49 10.91 -6.84
CA GLY A 70 10.50 10.05 -6.23
C GLY A 70 9.95 9.15 -5.11
N PHE A 71 10.83 8.77 -4.19
CA PHE A 71 10.49 7.84 -3.12
C PHE A 71 9.58 8.49 -2.07
N CYS A 72 8.61 7.71 -1.60
CA CYS A 72 7.81 8.06 -0.44
C CYS A 72 8.46 7.51 0.84
N PHE A 73 8.02 8.00 1.99
CA PHE A 73 8.50 7.54 3.30
C PHE A 73 8.55 6.01 3.44
N GLY A 74 7.51 5.30 3.00
CA GLY A 74 7.46 3.84 3.09
C GLY A 74 8.56 3.16 2.27
N VAL A 75 8.87 3.71 1.09
CA VAL A 75 9.95 3.21 0.23
C VAL A 75 11.31 3.53 0.83
N GLU A 76 11.52 4.76 1.31
CA GLU A 76 12.78 5.17 1.95
C GLU A 76 13.08 4.33 3.19
N ARG A 77 12.06 4.10 4.03
CA ARG A 77 12.15 3.19 5.19
C ARG A 77 12.54 1.77 4.77
N ALA A 78 11.90 1.21 3.74
CA ALA A 78 12.17 -0.16 3.31
C ALA A 78 13.61 -0.32 2.77
N ILE A 79 14.08 0.65 1.98
CA ILE A 79 15.47 0.67 1.52
C ILE A 79 16.40 0.81 2.73
N HIS A 80 16.17 1.75 3.63
CA HIS A 80 17.01 1.96 4.79
C HIS A 80 17.16 0.68 5.63
N ILE A 81 16.04 0.01 5.95
CA ILE A 81 16.05 -1.24 6.72
C ILE A 81 16.81 -2.34 5.98
N ALA A 82 16.57 -2.51 4.68
CA ALA A 82 17.25 -3.55 3.89
C ALA A 82 18.78 -3.36 3.87
N PHE A 83 19.26 -2.14 3.67
CA PHE A 83 20.70 -1.85 3.66
C PHE A 83 21.30 -1.91 5.07
N THR A 84 20.58 -1.46 6.10
CA THR A 84 21.01 -1.63 7.50
C THR A 84 21.19 -3.10 7.85
N ALA A 85 20.25 -3.97 7.44
CA ALA A 85 20.33 -5.40 7.68
C ALA A 85 21.56 -6.03 7.00
N LEU A 86 21.97 -5.55 5.83
CA LEU A 86 23.19 -5.99 5.15
C LEU A 86 24.46 -5.53 5.89
N GLU A 87 24.46 -4.31 6.43
CA GLU A 87 25.59 -3.76 7.18
C GLU A 87 25.77 -4.41 8.55
N GLU A 88 24.65 -4.69 9.25
CA GLU A 88 24.65 -5.36 10.56
C GLU A 88 25.02 -6.84 10.48
N HIS A 89 24.80 -7.47 9.32
CA HIS A 89 24.98 -8.90 9.12
C HIS A 89 25.87 -9.25 7.92
N PRO A 90 27.13 -8.80 7.90
CA PRO A 90 28.04 -9.00 6.77
C PRO A 90 28.37 -10.49 6.51
N ASP A 91 28.26 -11.32 7.55
CA ASP A 91 28.60 -12.75 7.49
C ASP A 91 27.37 -13.68 7.35
N LYS A 92 26.15 -13.12 7.32
CA LYS A 92 24.91 -13.92 7.20
C LYS A 92 24.33 -13.88 5.79
N ARG A 93 23.54 -14.89 5.46
CA ARG A 93 22.72 -14.87 4.24
C ARG A 93 21.51 -13.96 4.46
N VAL A 94 21.44 -12.89 3.67
CA VAL A 94 20.29 -11.99 3.65
C VAL A 94 19.36 -12.37 2.49
N ASN A 95 18.08 -12.45 2.79
CA ASN A 95 17.04 -12.78 1.84
C ASN A 95 15.93 -11.72 1.91
N VAL A 96 15.23 -11.51 0.80
CA VAL A 96 13.96 -10.78 0.76
C VAL A 96 12.89 -11.75 0.29
N LEU A 97 11.68 -11.68 0.85
CA LEU A 97 10.60 -12.57 0.44
C LEU A 97 10.32 -12.49 -1.06
N SER A 98 10.18 -11.30 -1.61
CA SER A 98 10.10 -11.08 -3.05
C SER A 98 10.90 -9.84 -3.40
N GLU A 99 10.34 -8.88 -4.12
CA GLU A 99 10.99 -7.59 -4.29
C GLU A 99 10.86 -6.73 -3.04
N ILE A 100 11.91 -5.98 -2.67
CA ILE A 100 11.80 -5.07 -1.51
C ILE A 100 10.78 -3.96 -1.78
N ILE A 101 10.79 -3.47 -3.03
CA ILE A 101 9.88 -2.51 -3.66
C ILE A 101 9.86 -2.81 -5.17
N HIS A 102 8.84 -2.38 -5.91
CA HIS A 102 8.79 -2.54 -7.38
C HIS A 102 9.70 -1.56 -8.15
N ASN A 103 11.00 -1.54 -7.82
CA ASN A 103 12.04 -0.76 -8.50
C ASN A 103 13.18 -1.69 -8.95
N PRO A 104 13.37 -1.92 -10.26
CA PRO A 104 14.41 -2.82 -10.76
C PRO A 104 15.82 -2.44 -10.30
N LEU A 105 16.16 -1.15 -10.29
CA LEU A 105 17.50 -0.68 -9.91
C LEU A 105 17.84 -1.01 -8.45
N VAL A 106 16.89 -0.80 -7.53
CA VAL A 106 17.07 -1.13 -6.11
C VAL A 106 17.22 -2.64 -5.93
N ASN A 107 16.35 -3.44 -6.57
CA ASN A 107 16.44 -4.89 -6.46
C ASN A 107 17.72 -5.45 -7.10
N ASP A 108 18.21 -4.85 -8.19
CA ASP A 108 19.47 -5.24 -8.82
C ASP A 108 20.69 -4.91 -7.95
N ASP A 109 20.70 -3.77 -7.24
CA ASP A 109 21.74 -3.47 -6.23
C ASP A 109 21.74 -4.51 -5.10
N LEU A 110 20.55 -4.90 -4.60
CA LEU A 110 20.43 -5.99 -3.62
C LEU A 110 20.98 -7.32 -4.17
N ARG A 111 20.66 -7.68 -5.42
CA ARG A 111 21.20 -8.89 -6.07
C ARG A 111 22.72 -8.84 -6.22
N GLN A 112 23.29 -7.70 -6.60
CA GLN A 112 24.74 -7.51 -6.69
C GLN A 112 25.43 -7.69 -5.34
N ARG A 113 24.70 -7.42 -4.24
CA ARG A 113 25.12 -7.66 -2.86
C ARG A 113 24.77 -9.06 -2.36
N GLN A 114 24.47 -9.99 -3.27
CA GLN A 114 24.19 -11.41 -2.98
C GLN A 114 22.91 -11.65 -2.17
N VAL A 115 21.99 -10.69 -2.10
CA VAL A 115 20.66 -10.90 -1.51
C VAL A 115 19.86 -11.86 -2.38
N ARG A 116 19.27 -12.88 -1.75
CA ARG A 116 18.39 -13.86 -2.43
C ARG A 116 16.93 -13.44 -2.34
N PHE A 117 16.16 -13.77 -3.37
CA PHE A 117 14.74 -13.49 -3.47
C PHE A 117 13.99 -14.82 -3.34
N ILE A 118 13.19 -14.99 -2.28
CA ILE A 118 12.61 -16.30 -1.94
C ILE A 118 11.44 -16.65 -2.87
N TYR A 119 10.67 -15.65 -3.31
CA TYR A 119 9.53 -15.72 -4.20
C TYR A 119 9.70 -14.73 -5.35
N ASP A 120 9.08 -15.02 -6.49
CA ASP A 120 8.89 -14.03 -7.56
C ASP A 120 7.59 -13.22 -7.36
N ARG A 121 7.36 -12.24 -8.24
CA ARG A 121 6.17 -11.37 -8.19
C ARG A 121 4.84 -12.12 -8.38
N GLU A 122 4.88 -13.32 -8.95
CA GLU A 122 3.71 -14.19 -9.10
C GLU A 122 3.49 -15.10 -7.87
N GLY A 123 4.30 -14.94 -6.81
CA GLY A 123 4.21 -15.73 -5.58
C GLY A 123 4.79 -17.13 -5.71
N ARG A 124 5.57 -17.42 -6.75
CA ARG A 124 6.22 -18.72 -6.93
C ARG A 124 7.54 -18.72 -6.19
N ARG A 125 7.72 -19.70 -5.30
CA ARG A 125 8.94 -19.87 -4.51
C ARG A 125 10.13 -20.24 -5.42
N GLN A 126 11.21 -19.48 -5.32
CA GLN A 126 12.48 -19.63 -6.05
C GLN A 126 13.57 -20.33 -5.21
N VAL A 127 13.50 -20.21 -3.88
CA VAL A 127 14.47 -20.80 -2.94
C VAL A 127 13.80 -21.90 -2.13
N ALA A 128 14.38 -23.09 -2.07
CA ALA A 128 13.75 -24.20 -1.35
C ALA A 128 13.60 -23.92 0.16
N GLU A 129 12.55 -24.46 0.79
CA GLU A 129 12.31 -24.27 2.22
C GLU A 129 13.47 -24.76 3.09
N SER A 130 14.13 -25.86 2.68
CA SER A 130 15.32 -26.40 3.34
C SER A 130 16.59 -25.55 3.21
N GLU A 131 16.59 -24.53 2.35
CA GLU A 131 17.74 -23.64 2.17
C GLU A 131 17.69 -22.40 3.07
N ILE A 132 16.57 -22.19 3.76
CA ILE A 132 16.37 -21.13 4.76
C ILE A 132 16.51 -21.74 6.15
N SER A 133 17.21 -21.05 7.05
CA SER A 133 17.41 -21.45 8.44
C SER A 133 17.22 -20.28 9.39
N ASP A 134 17.11 -20.56 10.69
CA ASP A 134 17.04 -19.58 11.78
C ASP A 134 18.24 -18.62 11.84
N ASP A 135 19.40 -19.00 11.30
CA ASP A 135 20.57 -18.11 11.17
C ASP A 135 20.45 -17.08 10.04
N ASP A 136 19.53 -17.26 9.08
CA ASP A 136 19.35 -16.36 7.95
C ASP A 136 18.60 -15.07 8.36
N VAL A 137 18.91 -13.98 7.68
CA VAL A 137 18.10 -12.76 7.74
C VAL A 137 17.08 -12.81 6.60
N VAL A 138 15.80 -12.61 6.91
CA VAL A 138 14.73 -12.58 5.90
C VAL A 138 13.93 -11.29 6.07
N LEU A 139 13.92 -10.46 5.04
CA LEU A 139 13.20 -9.18 4.99
C LEU A 139 11.80 -9.36 4.41
N ILE A 140 10.78 -8.81 5.09
CA ILE A 140 9.43 -8.67 4.55
C ILE A 140 9.36 -7.37 3.73
N PRO A 141 8.87 -7.40 2.47
CA PRO A 141 8.74 -6.23 1.59
C PRO A 141 7.86 -5.10 2.10
N ALA A 142 7.97 -3.93 1.46
CA ALA A 142 7.20 -2.74 1.82
C ALA A 142 5.67 -2.89 1.67
N PHE A 143 5.23 -3.80 0.80
CA PHE A 143 3.82 -4.14 0.59
C PHE A 143 3.32 -5.27 1.52
N GLY A 144 4.18 -5.76 2.42
CA GLY A 144 3.86 -6.85 3.33
C GLY A 144 3.91 -8.22 2.67
N THR A 145 3.34 -9.21 3.36
CA THR A 145 3.23 -10.58 2.86
C THR A 145 1.99 -11.27 3.43
N THR A 146 1.63 -12.44 2.88
CA THR A 146 0.48 -13.22 3.33
C THR A 146 0.82 -14.04 4.58
N LEU A 147 -0.19 -14.36 5.39
CA LEU A 147 -0.02 -15.23 6.56
C LEU A 147 0.51 -16.62 6.18
N GLU A 148 0.21 -17.10 4.98
CA GLU A 148 0.71 -18.39 4.49
C GLU A 148 2.22 -18.37 4.23
N ILE A 149 2.74 -17.25 3.72
CA ILE A 149 4.18 -17.05 3.53
C ILE A 149 4.86 -16.86 4.88
N GLU A 150 4.28 -16.10 5.82
CA GLU A 150 4.81 -15.96 7.19
C GLU A 150 4.91 -17.33 7.88
N GLN A 151 3.86 -18.14 7.81
CA GLN A 151 3.88 -19.52 8.34
C GLN A 151 4.96 -20.38 7.67
N SER A 152 5.27 -20.14 6.39
CA SER A 152 6.37 -20.84 5.72
C SER A 152 7.74 -20.42 6.23
N LEU A 153 7.92 -19.15 6.59
CA LEU A 153 9.13 -18.68 7.25
C LEU A 153 9.27 -19.25 8.66
N SER A 154 8.18 -19.28 9.44
CA SER A 154 8.17 -19.90 10.77
C SER A 154 8.57 -21.37 10.72
N ARG A 155 8.08 -22.13 9.72
CA ARG A 155 8.51 -23.53 9.50
C ARG A 155 9.99 -23.67 9.13
N SER A 156 10.59 -22.62 8.58
CA SER A 156 12.03 -22.55 8.26
C SER A 156 12.87 -22.07 9.46
N GLY A 157 12.25 -21.82 10.63
CA GLY A 157 12.94 -21.38 11.85
C GLY A 157 13.03 -19.87 12.03
N ILE A 158 12.46 -19.06 11.13
CA ILE A 158 12.45 -17.60 11.27
C ILE A 158 11.37 -17.17 12.25
N ASP A 159 11.75 -16.44 13.30
CA ASP A 159 10.83 -15.95 14.34
C ASP A 159 10.06 -14.69 13.90
N VAL A 160 9.21 -14.86 12.90
CA VAL A 160 8.42 -13.77 12.29
C VAL A 160 7.42 -13.12 13.26
N ASP A 161 7.08 -13.76 14.36
CA ASP A 161 6.09 -13.23 15.32
C ASP A 161 6.73 -12.38 16.42
N SER A 162 8.05 -12.44 16.59
CA SER A 162 8.76 -11.63 17.56
C SER A 162 8.77 -10.14 17.18
N GLN A 163 8.62 -9.27 18.18
CA GLN A 163 8.72 -7.83 17.97
C GLN A 163 10.12 -7.41 17.47
N ASP A 164 11.17 -8.08 17.94
CA ASP A 164 12.55 -7.82 17.49
C ASP A 164 12.70 -8.07 15.98
N TYR A 165 12.16 -9.19 15.48
CA TYR A 165 12.15 -9.47 14.05
C TYR A 165 11.35 -8.41 13.28
N ARG A 166 10.16 -8.04 13.75
CA ARG A 166 9.29 -7.06 13.09
C ARG A 166 9.96 -5.69 13.00
N ASP A 167 10.57 -5.23 14.08
CA ASP A 167 11.22 -3.92 14.12
C ASP A 167 12.43 -3.84 13.18
N ARG A 168 13.17 -4.95 13.05
CA ARG A 168 14.44 -4.99 12.32
C ARG A 168 14.32 -5.44 10.86
N TYR A 169 13.32 -6.25 10.52
CA TYR A 169 13.26 -6.91 9.21
C TYR A 169 11.89 -6.83 8.53
N ASP A 170 10.86 -6.32 9.21
CA ASP A 170 9.57 -6.03 8.57
C ASP A 170 9.54 -4.63 7.98
N THR A 171 9.72 -4.57 6.66
CA THR A 171 9.73 -3.30 5.92
C THR A 171 8.33 -2.82 5.51
N THR A 172 7.27 -3.54 5.89
CA THR A 172 5.88 -3.18 5.56
C THR A 172 5.63 -1.70 5.87
N CYS A 173 5.10 -0.99 4.87
CA CYS A 173 4.78 0.41 4.98
C CYS A 173 3.68 0.62 6.03
N PRO A 174 3.82 1.56 6.97
CA PRO A 174 2.76 1.82 7.97
C PRO A 174 1.40 2.18 7.38
N PHE A 175 1.35 2.73 6.15
CA PHE A 175 0.09 2.97 5.45
C PHE A 175 -0.58 1.68 4.95
N VAL A 176 0.20 0.64 4.63
CA VAL A 176 -0.32 -0.69 4.29
C VAL A 176 -0.86 -1.36 5.55
N SER A 177 -0.09 -1.37 6.65
CA SER A 177 -0.56 -1.92 7.93
C SER A 177 -1.81 -1.21 8.44
N LYS A 178 -1.94 0.11 8.24
CA LYS A 178 -3.17 0.85 8.56
C LYS A 178 -4.40 0.30 7.84
N VAL A 179 -4.26 -0.12 6.57
CA VAL A 179 -5.36 -0.77 5.83
C VAL A 179 -5.76 -2.08 6.51
N TRP A 180 -4.78 -2.87 6.97
CA TRP A 180 -5.03 -4.13 7.66
C TRP A 180 -5.74 -3.91 8.99
N ASP A 181 -5.25 -2.97 9.81
CA ASP A 181 -5.85 -2.62 11.10
C ASP A 181 -7.31 -2.19 10.93
N ARG A 182 -7.59 -1.36 9.92
CA ARG A 182 -8.94 -0.90 9.61
C ARG A 182 -9.84 -2.04 9.12
N GLY A 183 -9.30 -2.93 8.27
CA GLY A 183 -10.00 -4.13 7.81
C GLY A 183 -10.35 -5.09 8.95
N GLU A 184 -9.43 -5.29 9.89
CA GLU A 184 -9.65 -6.09 11.10
C GLU A 184 -10.71 -5.47 12.01
N GLU A 185 -10.62 -4.17 12.30
CA GLU A 185 -11.58 -3.44 13.12
C GLU A 185 -13.01 -3.59 12.57
N LEU A 186 -13.18 -3.32 11.28
CA LEU A 186 -14.48 -3.40 10.60
C LEU A 186 -14.97 -4.83 10.45
N GLY A 187 -14.06 -5.78 10.22
CA GLY A 187 -14.38 -7.19 10.20
C GLY A 187 -14.94 -7.68 11.54
N LYS A 188 -14.31 -7.29 12.65
CA LYS A 188 -14.82 -7.55 14.01
C LYS A 188 -16.17 -6.86 14.26
N ALA A 189 -16.43 -5.72 13.61
CA ALA A 189 -17.72 -5.04 13.63
C ALA A 189 -18.78 -5.65 12.68
N GLY A 190 -18.48 -6.79 12.05
CA GLY A 190 -19.42 -7.54 11.21
C GLY A 190 -19.62 -6.99 9.81
N TYR A 191 -18.66 -6.20 9.28
CA TYR A 191 -18.64 -5.82 7.87
C TYR A 191 -17.81 -6.82 7.07
N THR A 192 -18.32 -7.17 5.89
CA THR A 192 -17.52 -7.77 4.83
C THR A 192 -16.63 -6.70 4.22
N ILE A 193 -15.37 -7.04 3.95
CA ILE A 193 -14.40 -6.09 3.40
C ILE A 193 -14.29 -6.29 1.90
N VAL A 194 -14.74 -5.29 1.15
CA VAL A 194 -14.42 -5.16 -0.26
C VAL A 194 -13.07 -4.45 -0.38
N ILE A 195 -12.12 -5.07 -1.06
CA ILE A 195 -10.77 -4.54 -1.27
C ILE A 195 -10.70 -4.00 -2.70
N HIS A 196 -10.62 -2.69 -2.85
CA HIS A 196 -10.33 -2.06 -4.13
C HIS A 196 -8.85 -2.24 -4.47
N GLY A 197 -8.54 -3.08 -5.44
CA GLY A 197 -7.16 -3.40 -5.79
C GLY A 197 -7.05 -4.46 -6.88
N LYS A 198 -5.82 -4.67 -7.35
CA LYS A 198 -5.54 -5.71 -8.34
C LYS A 198 -5.43 -7.05 -7.61
N PHE A 199 -6.32 -7.99 -7.90
CA PHE A 199 -6.35 -9.28 -7.21
C PHE A 199 -4.98 -9.96 -7.15
N SER A 200 -4.22 -10.03 -8.25
CA SER A 200 -2.91 -10.69 -8.28
C SER A 200 -1.76 -9.88 -7.65
N HIS A 201 -1.99 -8.67 -7.14
CA HIS A 201 -0.94 -7.85 -6.56
C HIS A 201 -0.61 -8.30 -5.14
N GLU A 202 0.69 -8.32 -4.79
CA GLU A 202 1.20 -8.84 -3.52
C GLU A 202 0.57 -8.11 -2.31
N GLU A 203 0.45 -6.78 -2.36
CA GLU A 203 -0.23 -5.99 -1.32
C GLU A 203 -1.70 -6.38 -1.15
N THR A 204 -2.42 -6.64 -2.25
CA THR A 204 -3.84 -7.02 -2.21
C THR A 204 -3.99 -8.43 -1.64
N GLN A 205 -3.11 -9.35 -2.01
CA GLN A 205 -3.06 -10.70 -1.45
C GLN A 205 -2.73 -10.67 0.05
N ALA A 206 -1.75 -9.88 0.48
CA ALA A 206 -1.40 -9.70 1.88
C ALA A 206 -2.57 -9.12 2.69
N THR A 207 -3.18 -8.05 2.17
CA THR A 207 -4.37 -7.41 2.77
C THR A 207 -5.52 -8.39 2.90
N GLN A 208 -5.82 -9.16 1.84
CA GLN A 208 -6.87 -10.16 1.86
C GLN A 208 -6.57 -11.29 2.85
N SER A 209 -5.33 -11.80 2.87
CA SER A 209 -4.89 -12.89 3.77
C SER A 209 -5.03 -12.51 5.25
N ARG A 210 -4.68 -11.27 5.61
CA ARG A 210 -4.84 -10.77 6.98
C ARG A 210 -6.31 -10.49 7.32
N THR A 211 -7.02 -9.79 6.45
CA THR A 211 -8.42 -9.40 6.69
C THR A 211 -9.36 -10.60 6.79
N ARG A 212 -9.12 -11.66 6.00
CA ARG A 212 -9.97 -12.86 5.98
C ARG A 212 -9.94 -13.67 7.28
N MET A 213 -9.01 -13.38 8.19
CA MET A 213 -8.98 -13.97 9.53
C MET A 213 -10.13 -13.45 10.41
N HIS A 214 -10.68 -12.28 10.07
CA HIS A 214 -11.67 -11.59 10.90
C HIS A 214 -13.04 -11.51 10.24
N THR A 215 -13.12 -11.56 8.91
CA THR A 215 -14.36 -11.42 8.16
C THR A 215 -14.25 -11.95 6.74
N LYS A 216 -15.34 -11.90 5.98
CA LYS A 216 -15.37 -12.23 4.56
C LYS A 216 -14.81 -11.08 3.73
N THR A 217 -14.15 -11.44 2.63
CA THR A 217 -13.51 -10.45 1.75
C THR A 217 -13.90 -10.69 0.30
N LEU A 218 -13.94 -9.61 -0.48
CA LEU A 218 -14.09 -9.63 -1.93
C LEU A 218 -13.12 -8.61 -2.54
N VAL A 219 -12.38 -8.97 -3.59
CA VAL A 219 -11.53 -8.02 -4.32
C VAL A 219 -12.25 -7.51 -5.55
N VAL A 220 -12.22 -6.18 -5.76
CA VAL A 220 -12.75 -5.51 -6.95
C VAL A 220 -11.67 -4.63 -7.57
N LEU A 221 -11.53 -4.68 -8.90
CA LEU A 221 -10.49 -3.94 -9.61
C LEU A 221 -10.83 -2.45 -9.81
N GLY A 222 -12.12 -2.12 -9.96
CA GLY A 222 -12.54 -0.75 -10.28
C GLY A 222 -14.04 -0.63 -10.49
N ALA A 223 -14.46 0.50 -11.08
CA ALA A 223 -15.86 0.89 -11.17
C ALA A 223 -16.77 -0.10 -11.91
N GLU A 224 -16.26 -0.77 -12.95
CA GLU A 224 -17.04 -1.78 -13.68
C GLU A 224 -17.41 -2.96 -12.79
N GLU A 225 -16.41 -3.57 -12.13
CA GLU A 225 -16.64 -4.67 -11.19
C GLU A 225 -17.50 -4.21 -10.01
N ALA A 226 -17.28 -3.00 -9.48
CA ALA A 226 -18.12 -2.43 -8.42
C ALA A 226 -19.59 -2.30 -8.85
N ARG A 227 -19.87 -1.93 -10.11
CA ARG A 227 -21.25 -1.90 -10.64
C ARG A 227 -21.87 -3.28 -10.67
N ARG A 228 -21.12 -4.33 -11.04
CA ARG A 228 -21.63 -5.71 -11.02
C ARG A 228 -21.93 -6.21 -9.60
N VAL A 229 -21.11 -5.81 -8.62
CA VAL A 229 -21.42 -6.03 -7.20
C VAL A 229 -22.72 -5.29 -6.82
N GLY A 230 -22.87 -4.03 -7.24
CA GLY A 230 -24.07 -3.23 -7.01
C GLY A 230 -25.33 -3.84 -7.62
N ASP A 231 -25.26 -4.29 -8.88
CA ASP A 231 -26.37 -4.95 -9.58
C ASP A 231 -26.82 -6.21 -8.84
N TYR A 232 -25.89 -6.99 -8.29
CA TYR A 232 -26.24 -8.13 -7.45
C TYR A 232 -26.91 -7.71 -6.13
N ILE A 233 -26.36 -6.70 -5.42
CA ILE A 233 -26.95 -6.17 -4.18
C ILE A 233 -28.39 -5.70 -4.40
N GLU A 234 -28.65 -5.05 -5.54
CA GLU A 234 -29.98 -4.54 -5.92
C GLU A 234 -30.94 -5.64 -6.41
N GLY A 235 -30.46 -6.88 -6.60
CA GLY A 235 -31.26 -8.00 -7.11
C GLY A 235 -31.47 -7.96 -8.64
N LYS A 236 -30.62 -7.24 -9.37
CA LYS A 236 -30.63 -7.14 -10.83
C LYS A 236 -29.78 -8.22 -11.51
N ALA A 237 -28.85 -8.84 -10.79
CA ALA A 237 -28.02 -9.94 -11.26
C ALA A 237 -28.26 -11.21 -10.43
N SER A 238 -28.15 -12.36 -11.09
CA SER A 238 -28.24 -13.68 -10.46
C SER A 238 -26.93 -14.05 -9.73
N LEU A 239 -27.00 -15.05 -8.84
CA LEU A 239 -25.82 -15.62 -8.19
C LEU A 239 -24.85 -16.25 -9.19
N GLU A 240 -25.36 -16.81 -10.29
CA GLU A 240 -24.54 -17.42 -11.34
C GLU A 240 -23.70 -16.35 -12.06
N GLU A 241 -24.33 -15.24 -12.49
CA GLU A 241 -23.63 -14.11 -13.09
C GLU A 241 -22.59 -13.51 -12.15
N PHE A 242 -22.95 -13.28 -10.87
CA PHE A 242 -22.00 -12.80 -9.88
C PHE A 242 -20.81 -13.75 -9.71
N SER A 243 -21.07 -15.06 -9.68
CA SER A 243 -20.01 -16.06 -9.51
C SER A 243 -19.07 -16.13 -10.70
N GLN A 244 -19.55 -15.90 -11.92
CA GLN A 244 -18.71 -15.86 -13.12
C GLN A 244 -17.67 -14.73 -13.05
N ASP A 245 -18.03 -13.59 -12.47
CA ASP A 245 -17.17 -12.40 -12.41
C ASP A 245 -16.17 -12.40 -11.25
N PHE A 246 -16.56 -13.02 -10.12
CA PHE A 246 -15.82 -12.92 -8.86
C PHE A 246 -15.28 -14.25 -8.32
N SER A 247 -15.51 -15.37 -9.00
CA SER A 247 -14.93 -16.65 -8.60
C SER A 247 -13.40 -16.54 -8.47
N GLY A 248 -12.89 -16.95 -7.32
CA GLY A 248 -11.48 -16.85 -6.96
C GLY A 248 -11.04 -15.51 -6.36
N LYS A 249 -11.87 -14.45 -6.43
CA LYS A 249 -11.56 -13.12 -5.86
C LYS A 249 -12.09 -12.90 -4.44
N TRP A 250 -12.84 -13.85 -3.89
CA TRP A 250 -13.39 -13.77 -2.53
C TRP A 250 -12.73 -14.77 -1.56
N SER A 251 -12.90 -14.54 -0.25
CA SER A 251 -12.46 -15.46 0.80
C SER A 251 -13.25 -16.77 0.81
N ALA A 252 -12.66 -17.85 1.35
CA ALA A 252 -13.34 -19.14 1.49
C ALA A 252 -14.69 -19.03 2.23
N GLY A 253 -15.72 -19.70 1.71
CA GLY A 253 -17.08 -19.71 2.30
C GLY A 253 -17.81 -18.37 2.23
N PHE A 254 -17.45 -17.50 1.29
CA PHE A 254 -18.21 -16.28 0.97
C PHE A 254 -19.58 -16.65 0.41
N ASP A 255 -20.63 -16.05 0.95
CA ASP A 255 -22.02 -16.16 0.54
C ASP A 255 -22.52 -14.75 0.16
N PRO A 256 -22.61 -14.43 -1.14
CA PRO A 256 -22.97 -13.08 -1.59
C PRO A 256 -24.31 -12.58 -1.02
N GLU A 257 -25.27 -13.48 -0.75
CA GLU A 257 -26.58 -13.10 -0.21
C GLU A 257 -26.50 -12.59 1.26
N LYS A 258 -25.54 -13.11 2.02
CA LYS A 258 -25.32 -12.74 3.43
C LYS A 258 -24.24 -11.70 3.58
N ASP A 259 -23.13 -11.88 2.89
CA ASP A 259 -21.90 -11.15 3.11
C ASP A 259 -21.94 -9.77 2.44
N LEU A 260 -22.74 -9.55 1.40
CA LEU A 260 -22.90 -8.22 0.79
C LEU A 260 -23.96 -7.36 1.49
N ARG A 261 -24.50 -7.79 2.64
CA ARG A 261 -25.46 -6.99 3.41
C ARG A 261 -24.81 -5.84 4.15
N ARG A 262 -23.59 -6.02 4.65
CA ARG A 262 -22.83 -5.01 5.39
C ARG A 262 -21.43 -4.96 4.83
N VAL A 263 -21.05 -3.88 4.18
CA VAL A 263 -19.80 -3.77 3.42
C VAL A 263 -18.98 -2.56 3.86
N ALA A 264 -17.67 -2.72 3.91
CA ALA A 264 -16.73 -1.61 3.95
C ALA A 264 -15.71 -1.73 2.82
N VAL A 265 -15.19 -0.61 2.31
CA VAL A 265 -14.31 -0.60 1.13
C VAL A 265 -12.90 -0.15 1.50
N VAL A 266 -11.98 -1.08 1.72
CA VAL A 266 -10.56 -0.74 1.88
C VAL A 266 -9.86 -0.77 0.53
N ASN A 267 -8.61 -0.34 0.45
CA ASN A 267 -7.90 -0.20 -0.82
C ASN A 267 -6.46 -0.74 -0.75
N GLN A 268 -5.97 -1.19 -1.91
CA GLN A 268 -4.55 -1.20 -2.19
C GLN A 268 -4.05 0.26 -2.24
N THR A 269 -2.98 0.56 -1.51
CA THR A 269 -2.46 1.92 -1.24
C THR A 269 -1.98 2.66 -2.49
N THR A 270 -1.70 1.95 -3.59
CA THR A 270 -1.27 2.51 -4.88
C THR A 270 -2.40 2.70 -5.90
N MET A 271 -3.65 2.36 -5.57
CA MET A 271 -4.80 2.64 -6.44
C MET A 271 -5.11 4.14 -6.51
N LEU A 272 -5.80 4.60 -7.55
CA LEU A 272 -6.22 6.00 -7.62
C LEU A 272 -7.20 6.31 -6.49
N ALA A 273 -6.98 7.44 -5.80
CA ALA A 273 -7.86 7.87 -4.71
C ALA A 273 -9.28 8.14 -5.22
N GLU A 274 -9.41 8.75 -6.41
CA GLU A 274 -10.70 9.02 -7.05
C GLU A 274 -11.43 7.74 -7.44
N GLU A 275 -10.74 6.75 -8.02
CA GLU A 275 -11.33 5.45 -8.34
C GLU A 275 -11.80 4.71 -7.09
N THR A 276 -11.05 4.80 -5.99
CA THR A 276 -11.46 4.21 -4.70
C THR A 276 -12.75 4.83 -4.19
N ARG A 277 -12.87 6.17 -4.27
CA ARG A 277 -14.11 6.87 -3.91
C ARG A 277 -15.26 6.51 -4.85
N GLU A 278 -14.99 6.33 -6.14
CA GLU A 278 -16.00 5.89 -7.12
C GLU A 278 -16.52 4.49 -6.78
N VAL A 279 -15.62 3.52 -6.56
CA VAL A 279 -15.96 2.14 -6.16
C VAL A 279 -16.79 2.13 -4.88
N ALA A 280 -16.35 2.87 -3.85
CA ALA A 280 -17.08 3.03 -2.60
C ALA A 280 -18.47 3.64 -2.81
N GLY A 281 -18.57 4.69 -3.63
CA GLY A 281 -19.83 5.36 -3.95
C GLY A 281 -20.82 4.46 -4.70
N ILE A 282 -20.35 3.67 -5.66
CA ILE A 282 -21.18 2.71 -6.40
C ILE A 282 -21.80 1.69 -5.44
N ILE A 283 -20.98 1.08 -4.58
CA ILE A 283 -21.44 0.07 -3.62
C ILE A 283 -22.39 0.70 -2.59
N ARG A 284 -22.06 1.89 -2.07
CA ARG A 284 -22.93 2.63 -1.14
C ARG A 284 -24.30 2.92 -1.76
N ASN A 285 -24.33 3.35 -3.01
CA ASN A 285 -25.59 3.66 -3.71
C ASN A 285 -26.45 2.41 -3.94
N ALA A 286 -25.83 1.28 -4.27
CA ALA A 286 -26.55 0.00 -4.39
C ALA A 286 -27.16 -0.45 -3.05
N LEU A 287 -26.42 -0.29 -1.95
CA LEU A 287 -26.93 -0.56 -0.60
C LEU A 287 -28.09 0.38 -0.23
N ILE A 288 -28.02 1.66 -0.61
CA ILE A 288 -29.13 2.62 -0.44
C ILE A 288 -30.36 2.17 -1.24
N ALA A 289 -30.18 1.80 -2.51
CA ALA A 289 -31.28 1.33 -3.34
C ALA A 289 -31.95 0.08 -2.75
N ARG A 290 -31.18 -0.80 -2.10
CA ARG A 290 -31.67 -2.05 -1.52
C ARG A 290 -32.29 -1.92 -0.12
N TYR A 291 -31.71 -1.11 0.75
CA TYR A 291 -32.01 -1.04 2.18
C TYR A 291 -32.53 0.33 2.66
N GLY A 292 -32.53 1.34 1.78
CA GLY A 292 -32.92 2.71 2.07
C GLY A 292 -31.82 3.53 2.74
N ASP A 293 -31.78 4.83 2.42
CA ASP A 293 -30.76 5.76 2.92
C ASP A 293 -30.76 5.89 4.46
N ALA A 294 -31.93 5.80 5.09
CA ALA A 294 -32.06 5.89 6.54
C ALA A 294 -31.28 4.80 7.32
N ASN A 295 -30.91 3.68 6.66
CA ASN A 295 -30.18 2.57 7.28
C ASN A 295 -28.73 2.47 6.78
N ILE A 296 -28.23 3.42 5.97
CA ILE A 296 -26.96 3.24 5.26
C ILE A 296 -25.76 3.06 6.20
N GLU A 297 -25.73 3.74 7.35
CA GLU A 297 -24.66 3.60 8.36
C GLU A 297 -24.58 2.17 8.94
N HIS A 298 -25.68 1.42 8.90
CA HIS A 298 -25.68 0.01 9.25
C HIS A 298 -25.08 -0.86 8.14
N HIS A 299 -25.30 -0.50 6.88
CA HIS A 299 -24.94 -1.34 5.73
C HIS A 299 -23.59 -0.99 5.10
N PHE A 300 -23.09 0.22 5.32
CA PHE A 300 -21.87 0.72 4.72
C PHE A 300 -21.00 1.44 5.75
N ALA A 301 -19.69 1.19 5.72
CA ALA A 301 -18.73 1.96 6.52
C ALA A 301 -17.76 2.71 5.61
N ASP A 302 -17.54 4.00 5.91
CA ASP A 302 -16.53 4.82 5.26
C ASP A 302 -15.13 4.52 5.84
N THR A 303 -14.17 4.47 4.94
CA THR A 303 -12.78 4.04 5.10
C THR A 303 -11.85 4.93 4.28
N SER A 304 -12.30 6.13 3.91
CA SER A 304 -11.48 7.13 3.18
C SER A 304 -10.16 7.49 3.89
N ASP A 305 -10.04 7.18 5.18
CA ASP A 305 -8.83 7.33 5.98
C ASP A 305 -7.74 6.29 5.68
N THR A 306 -8.01 5.23 4.90
CA THR A 306 -7.01 4.22 4.49
C THR A 306 -6.20 4.61 3.25
N LEU A 307 -6.51 5.75 2.62
CA LEU A 307 -5.79 6.25 1.46
C LEU A 307 -4.37 6.72 1.83
N CYS A 308 -3.36 6.28 1.08
CA CYS A 308 -1.98 6.71 1.27
C CYS A 308 -1.77 8.13 0.71
N TYR A 309 -1.18 9.01 1.53
CA TYR A 309 -0.93 10.40 1.15
C TYR A 309 -0.01 10.51 -0.07
N ALA A 310 1.02 9.66 -0.18
CA ALA A 310 2.03 9.76 -1.23
C ALA A 310 1.46 9.45 -2.60
N THR A 311 0.60 8.43 -2.67
CA THR A 311 -0.16 8.08 -3.88
C THR A 311 -1.02 9.25 -4.32
N ASN A 312 -1.80 9.83 -3.40
CA ASN A 312 -2.65 10.98 -3.70
C ASN A 312 -1.84 12.22 -4.11
N TRP A 313 -0.73 12.53 -3.44
CA TRP A 313 0.11 13.70 -3.77
C TRP A 313 0.81 13.56 -5.11
N ASN A 314 1.37 12.37 -5.40
CA ASN A 314 2.02 12.13 -6.68
C ASN A 314 1.01 12.19 -7.84
N GLN A 315 -0.20 11.65 -7.66
CA GLN A 315 -1.29 11.73 -8.65
C GLN A 315 -1.69 13.17 -8.94
N ASN A 316 -1.85 14.01 -7.91
CA ASN A 316 -2.23 15.41 -8.07
C ASN A 316 -1.09 16.30 -8.58
N ALA A 317 0.15 15.80 -8.61
CA ALA A 317 1.33 16.55 -9.04
C ALA A 317 1.68 16.32 -10.53
N THR A 318 1.10 15.29 -11.16
CA THR A 318 1.18 14.97 -12.59
C THR A 318 -0.02 15.52 -13.36
#